data_AF-A0A0E3PQT1-F1
#
_entry.id   AF-A0A0E3PQT1-F1
#
_cell.length_a   1.000
_cell.length_b   1.000
_cell.length_c   1.000
_cell.angle_alpha   90.00
_cell.angle_beta   90.00
_cell.angle_gamma   90.00
#
_symmetry.space_group_name_H-M   'P 1'
#
loop_
_entity.id
_entity.type
_entity.pdbx_description
1 polymer ?
#
loop_
_entity_poly.entity_id
_entity_poly.type
_entity_poly.pdbx_seq_one_letter_code
_entity_poly.pdbx_strand_id
1 'polypeptide(L)'
;MTEIKQNEITKYIVISSDIVLPADATMKIYESEYPVTVKETCFGLIVTGPEKDVLAVVEKIRQLDKNHIFIKDRGFPAGDERRCRATRGGGPRPGFHFLREEVEMLPAIGAALDELDAKGAVNEKHGEKRRLKVSDLEKIIEAELSR
;
A
#
# COMPACT_ATOMS: atom_id res chain seq x y z
N MET A 1 5.08 37.57 -11.96
CA MET A 1 4.30 36.37 -12.32
C MET A 1 4.52 35.38 -11.20
N THR A 2 3.52 35.20 -10.33
CA THR A 2 3.62 34.30 -9.17
C THR A 2 3.56 32.88 -9.71
N GLU A 3 4.68 32.15 -9.66
CA GLU A 3 4.72 30.74 -10.00
C GLU A 3 3.73 30.02 -9.08
N ILE A 4 2.64 29.50 -9.66
CA ILE A 4 1.75 28.59 -8.96
C ILE A 4 2.57 27.32 -8.78
N LYS A 5 3.19 27.17 -7.61
CA LYS A 5 3.89 25.94 -7.23
C LYS A 5 2.85 24.82 -7.30
N GLN A 6 2.95 23.97 -8.31
CA GLN A 6 2.10 22.80 -8.42
C GLN A 6 2.33 21.94 -7.17
N ASN A 7 1.23 21.46 -6.58
CA ASN A 7 1.31 20.59 -5.43
C ASN A 7 2.02 19.29 -5.84
N GLU A 8 3.18 19.04 -5.24
CA GLU A 8 3.92 17.79 -5.45
C GLU A 8 3.56 16.79 -4.36
N ILE A 9 3.24 15.58 -4.76
CA ILE A 9 2.90 14.50 -3.85
C ILE A 9 3.82 13.31 -4.06
N THR A 10 3.96 12.50 -3.03
CA THR A 10 4.66 11.22 -3.11
C THR A 10 3.74 10.09 -2.70
N LYS A 11 3.53 9.14 -3.63
CA LYS A 11 2.80 7.91 -3.38
C LYS A 11 3.76 6.73 -3.31
N TYR A 12 3.41 5.74 -2.50
CA TYR A 12 4.04 4.43 -2.49
C TYR A 12 3.05 3.43 -3.08
N ILE A 13 3.40 2.88 -4.24
CA ILE A 13 2.70 1.77 -4.88
C ILE A 13 3.35 0.48 -4.36
N VAL A 14 2.55 -0.37 -3.73
CA VAL A 14 2.96 -1.67 -3.20
C VAL A 14 2.36 -2.75 -4.10
N ILE A 15 3.20 -3.66 -4.57
CA ILE A 15 2.80 -4.71 -5.51
C ILE A 15 2.85 -6.04 -4.78
N SER A 16 1.69 -6.68 -4.69
CA SER A 16 1.47 -8.02 -4.11
C SER A 16 1.01 -9.02 -5.17
N SER A 17 1.19 -8.69 -6.45
CA SER A 17 0.76 -9.48 -7.60
C SER A 17 1.75 -10.58 -7.93
N ASP A 18 1.25 -11.74 -8.36
CA ASP A 18 2.06 -12.83 -8.91
C ASP A 18 2.38 -12.66 -10.41
N ILE A 19 1.72 -11.72 -11.09
CA ILE A 19 1.82 -11.52 -12.55
C ILE A 19 2.44 -10.17 -12.94
N VAL A 20 2.51 -9.21 -12.01
CA VAL A 20 3.11 -7.89 -12.25
C VAL A 20 4.35 -7.74 -11.37
N LEU A 21 5.51 -7.53 -11.98
CA LEU A 21 6.73 -7.18 -11.25
C LEU A 21 6.87 -5.66 -11.09
N PRO A 22 7.59 -5.19 -10.07
CA PRO A 22 7.95 -3.76 -9.94
C PRO A 22 8.65 -3.19 -11.18
N ALA A 23 9.48 -4.00 -11.86
CA ALA A 23 10.10 -3.62 -13.12
C ALA A 23 9.07 -3.34 -14.23
N ASP A 24 8.04 -4.20 -14.37
CA ASP A 24 6.99 -4.03 -15.38
C ASP A 24 6.20 -2.75 -15.14
N ALA A 25 5.83 -2.50 -13.88
CA ALA A 25 5.17 -1.29 -13.48
C ALA A 25 6.05 -0.05 -13.73
N THR A 26 7.36 -0.12 -13.46
CA THR A 26 8.30 0.97 -13.72
C THR A 26 8.38 1.30 -15.21
N MET A 27 8.52 0.29 -16.07
CA MET A 27 8.57 0.45 -17.52
C MET A 27 7.30 1.13 -18.04
N LYS A 28 6.14 0.73 -17.53
CA LYS A 28 4.87 1.34 -17.92
C LYS A 28 4.73 2.80 -17.51
N ILE A 29 5.39 3.23 -16.42
CA ILE A 29 5.47 4.66 -16.08
C ILE A 29 6.38 5.39 -17.06
N TYR A 30 7.54 4.82 -17.42
CA TYR A 30 8.41 5.47 -18.41
C TYR A 30 7.74 5.65 -19.77
N GLU A 31 6.92 4.69 -20.21
CA GLU A 31 6.12 4.79 -21.44
C GLU A 31 5.01 5.85 -21.38
N SER A 32 4.61 6.28 -20.18
CA SER A 32 3.46 7.17 -20.00
C SER A 32 3.75 8.66 -20.21
N GLU A 33 5.03 9.03 -20.38
CA GLU A 33 5.53 10.40 -20.59
C GLU A 33 5.13 11.43 -19.50
N TYR A 34 4.57 10.98 -18.38
CA TYR A 34 4.27 11.89 -17.27
C TYR A 34 5.56 12.41 -16.62
N PRO A 35 5.61 13.69 -16.21
CA PRO A 35 6.76 14.31 -15.57
C PRO A 35 6.88 13.88 -14.09
N VAL A 36 7.07 12.57 -13.85
CA VAL A 36 7.20 11.98 -12.52
C VAL A 36 8.56 11.35 -12.32
N THR A 37 9.05 11.38 -11.09
CA THR A 37 10.23 10.64 -10.65
C THR A 37 9.80 9.32 -10.04
N VAL A 38 10.38 8.23 -10.52
CA VAL A 38 10.11 6.87 -10.02
C VAL A 38 11.36 6.31 -9.36
N LYS A 39 11.16 5.67 -8.20
CA LYS A 39 12.17 4.83 -7.57
C LYS A 39 11.60 3.44 -7.31
N GLU A 40 12.21 2.45 -7.94
CA GLU A 40 11.91 1.04 -7.69
C GLU A 40 12.38 0.60 -6.29
N THR A 41 11.60 -0.27 -5.66
CA THR A 41 11.90 -0.90 -4.38
C THR A 41 11.53 -2.39 -4.44
N CYS A 42 12.03 -3.16 -3.47
CA CYS A 42 11.67 -4.59 -3.35
C CYS A 42 10.18 -4.85 -3.11
N PHE A 43 9.38 -3.83 -2.79
CA PHE A 43 7.95 -3.95 -2.52
C PHE A 43 7.08 -3.28 -3.58
N GLY A 44 7.67 -2.61 -4.58
CA GLY A 44 6.93 -1.82 -5.56
C GLY A 44 7.66 -0.52 -5.90
N LEU A 45 6.95 0.60 -5.92
CA LEU A 45 7.43 1.87 -6.50
C LEU A 45 7.14 3.08 -5.62
N ILE A 46 8.12 3.98 -5.51
CA ILE A 46 7.89 5.32 -4.97
C ILE A 46 7.78 6.27 -6.15
N VAL A 47 6.65 6.96 -6.27
CA VAL A 47 6.37 7.91 -7.37
C VAL A 47 6.18 9.30 -6.78
N THR A 48 6.93 10.28 -7.30
CA THR A 48 6.89 11.68 -6.89
C THR A 48 6.69 12.57 -8.10
N GLY A 49 5.84 13.58 -8.01
CA GLY A 49 5.65 14.58 -9.06
C GLY A 49 4.40 15.42 -8.82
N PRO A 50 3.93 16.16 -9.85
CA PRO A 50 2.70 16.92 -9.76
C PRO A 50 1.51 16.02 -9.43
N GLU A 51 0.64 16.47 -8.52
CA GLU A 51 -0.49 15.68 -8.00
C GLU A 51 -1.35 15.03 -9.10
N LYS A 52 -1.69 15.79 -10.13
CA LYS A 52 -2.52 15.29 -11.24
C LYS A 52 -1.86 14.14 -11.99
N ASP A 53 -0.56 14.27 -12.25
CA ASP A 53 0.21 13.29 -13.02
C ASP A 53 0.46 12.03 -12.18
N VAL A 54 0.79 12.19 -10.90
CA VAL A 54 0.96 11.05 -9.98
C VAL A 54 -0.34 10.26 -9.84
N LEU A 55 -1.49 10.91 -9.70
CA LEU A 55 -2.79 10.23 -9.63
C LEU A 55 -3.12 9.49 -10.94
N ALA A 56 -2.84 10.10 -12.09
CA ALA A 56 -3.03 9.45 -13.39
C ALA A 56 -2.13 8.21 -13.55
N VAL A 57 -0.87 8.30 -13.13
CA VAL A 57 0.08 7.18 -13.10
C VAL A 57 -0.41 6.07 -12.19
N VAL A 58 -0.81 6.41 -10.96
CA VAL A 58 -1.30 5.44 -9.98
C VAL A 58 -2.49 4.65 -10.51
N GLU A 59 -3.47 5.33 -11.11
CA GLU A 59 -4.63 4.65 -11.67
C GLU A 59 -4.24 3.71 -12.82
N LYS A 60 -3.37 4.15 -13.74
CA LYS A 60 -2.86 3.31 -14.84
C LYS A 60 -2.13 2.06 -14.33
N ILE A 61 -1.28 2.21 -13.31
CA ILE A 61 -0.52 1.10 -12.73
C ILE A 61 -1.44 0.16 -11.97
N ARG A 62 -2.42 0.68 -11.23
CA ARG A 62 -3.40 -0.16 -10.54
C ARG A 62 -4.17 -1.06 -11.50
N GLN A 63 -4.49 -0.61 -12.71
CA GLN A 63 -5.18 -1.44 -13.71
C GLN A 63 -4.35 -2.65 -14.21
N LEU A 64 -3.05 -2.71 -13.95
CA LEU A 64 -2.24 -3.89 -14.29
C LEU A 64 -2.70 -5.13 -13.50
N ASP A 65 -3.02 -4.93 -12.23
CA ASP A 65 -3.60 -5.93 -11.35
C ASP A 65 -4.36 -5.26 -10.20
N LYS A 66 -5.64 -4.98 -10.46
CA LYS A 66 -6.49 -4.05 -9.68
C LYS A 66 -6.54 -4.36 -8.19
N ASN A 67 -6.63 -5.64 -7.84
CA ASN A 67 -6.86 -6.12 -6.47
C ASN A 67 -5.56 -6.49 -5.75
N HIS A 68 -4.43 -6.56 -6.47
CA HIS A 68 -3.12 -6.91 -5.91
C HIS A 68 -2.11 -5.74 -5.95
N ILE A 69 -2.52 -4.56 -6.42
CA ILE A 69 -1.72 -3.33 -6.41
C ILE A 69 -2.36 -2.32 -5.45
N PHE A 70 -1.61 -1.97 -4.41
CA PHE A 70 -2.07 -1.11 -3.31
C PHE A 70 -1.32 0.22 -3.31
N ILE A 71 -2.00 1.30 -2.93
CA ILE A 71 -1.41 2.65 -2.94
C ILE A 71 -1.54 3.30 -1.57
N LYS A 72 -0.45 3.89 -1.10
CA LYS A 72 -0.36 4.61 0.17
C LYS A 72 0.30 5.97 -0.02
N ASP A 73 -0.09 6.94 0.79
CA ASP A 73 0.63 8.19 0.90
C ASP A 73 1.97 8.01 1.61
N ARG A 74 3.03 8.55 1.02
CA ARG A 74 4.38 8.48 1.58
C ARG A 74 4.80 9.79 2.27
N GLY A 75 4.25 10.92 1.82
CA GLY A 75 4.53 12.25 2.35
C GLY A 75 5.85 12.87 1.88
N PHE A 76 6.98 12.16 1.99
CA PHE A 76 8.30 12.66 1.56
C PHE A 76 8.84 11.89 0.35
N PRO A 77 9.50 12.59 -0.61
CA PRO A 77 10.12 11.94 -1.76
C PRO A 77 11.24 10.98 -1.35
N ALA A 78 11.60 10.10 -2.28
CA ALA A 78 12.75 9.24 -2.08
C ALA A 78 14.04 10.07 -1.95
N GLY A 79 14.82 9.84 -0.90
CA GLY A 79 16.09 10.54 -0.68
C GLY A 79 15.96 11.90 0.01
N ASP A 80 14.75 12.32 0.41
CA ASP A 80 14.53 13.58 1.13
C ASP A 80 15.43 13.71 2.37
N GLU A 81 16.18 14.80 2.49
CA GLU A 81 17.17 15.01 3.56
C GLU A 81 16.57 14.89 4.97
N ARG A 82 15.30 15.28 5.14
CA ARG A 82 14.58 15.24 6.43
C ARG A 82 14.41 13.81 6.94
N ARG A 83 14.42 12.83 6.03
CA ARG A 83 14.13 11.42 6.28
C ARG A 83 15.24 10.45 5.89
N CYS A 84 16.13 10.85 4.99
CA CYS A 84 17.15 9.96 4.44
C CYS A 84 18.15 9.54 5.51
N ARG A 85 18.38 8.22 5.60
CA ARG A 85 19.35 7.65 6.55
C ARG A 85 20.77 8.09 6.24
N ALA A 86 21.09 8.29 4.96
CA ALA A 86 22.42 8.68 4.53
C ALA A 86 22.80 10.08 5.05
N THR A 87 21.87 11.04 4.98
CA THR A 87 22.08 12.40 5.49
C THR A 87 22.03 12.45 7.02
N ARG A 88 21.22 11.60 7.66
CA ARG A 88 21.08 11.53 9.12
C ARG A 88 22.14 10.67 9.83
N GLY A 89 23.14 10.18 9.10
CA GLY A 89 24.24 9.39 9.67
C GLY A 89 23.86 7.99 10.16
N GLY A 90 22.73 7.43 9.70
CA GLY A 90 22.25 6.12 10.13
C GLY A 90 20.88 6.14 10.82
N GLY A 91 20.57 5.04 11.52
CA GLY A 91 19.32 4.87 12.26
C GLY A 91 18.28 3.94 11.60
N PRO A 92 17.21 3.61 12.34
CA PRO A 92 16.13 2.76 11.85
C PRO A 92 15.39 3.43 10.70
N ARG A 93 14.96 2.66 9.70
CA ARG A 93 14.18 3.16 8.56
C ARG A 93 12.73 3.41 9.01
N PRO A 94 12.31 4.66 9.27
CA PRO A 94 11.03 4.85 9.94
C PRO A 94 9.89 4.52 8.96
N GLY A 95 8.97 3.66 9.38
CA GLY A 95 7.87 3.12 8.55
C GLY A 95 8.20 1.83 7.78
N PHE A 96 9.45 1.38 7.73
CA PHE A 96 9.82 0.15 6.98
C PHE A 96 9.41 -1.14 7.71
N HIS A 97 9.51 -1.17 9.04
CA HIS A 97 9.08 -2.32 9.83
C HIS A 97 7.58 -2.60 9.66
N PHE A 98 6.76 -1.55 9.75
CA PHE A 98 5.32 -1.66 9.50
C PHE A 98 5.00 -2.12 8.07
N LEU A 99 5.75 -1.64 7.07
CA LEU A 99 5.53 -2.05 5.69
C LEU A 99 5.73 -3.55 5.49
N ARG A 100 6.73 -4.15 6.15
CA ARG A 100 6.98 -5.60 6.02
C ARG A 100 5.77 -6.40 6.49
N GLU A 101 5.26 -6.10 7.69
CA GLU A 101 4.09 -6.76 8.26
C GLU A 101 2.82 -6.47 7.42
N GLU A 102 2.68 -5.23 6.93
CA GLU A 102 1.58 -4.85 6.03
C GLU A 102 1.58 -5.72 4.76
N VAL A 103 2.75 -5.91 4.15
CA VAL A 103 2.92 -6.67 2.89
C VAL A 103 2.56 -8.15 3.06
N GLU A 104 2.85 -8.76 4.20
CA GLU A 104 2.54 -10.18 4.45
C GLU A 104 1.02 -10.46 4.40
N MET A 105 0.17 -9.47 4.69
CA MET A 105 -1.29 -9.60 4.64
C MET A 105 -1.91 -9.28 3.27
N LEU A 106 -1.19 -8.57 2.38
CA LEU A 106 -1.75 -8.10 1.11
C LEU A 106 -2.25 -9.21 0.18
N PRO A 107 -1.59 -10.39 0.05
CA PRO A 107 -2.10 -11.47 -0.79
C PRO A 107 -3.49 -11.95 -0.35
N ALA A 108 -3.72 -12.06 0.96
CA ALA A 108 -5.01 -12.47 1.51
C ALA A 108 -6.10 -11.42 1.24
N ILE A 109 -5.75 -10.13 1.35
CA ILE A 109 -6.66 -9.03 1.01
C ILE A 109 -7.00 -9.05 -0.49
N GLY A 110 -6.00 -9.22 -1.35
CA GLY A 110 -6.20 -9.26 -2.81
C GLY A 110 -7.10 -10.43 -3.23
N ALA A 111 -6.84 -11.63 -2.71
CA ALA A 111 -7.70 -12.79 -2.96
C ALA A 111 -9.14 -12.58 -2.49
N ALA A 112 -9.34 -11.95 -1.33
CA ALA A 112 -10.68 -11.61 -0.84
C ALA A 112 -11.40 -10.59 -1.75
N LEU A 113 -10.68 -9.61 -2.29
CA LEU A 113 -11.22 -8.64 -3.25
C LEU A 113 -11.59 -9.30 -4.58
N ASP A 114 -10.78 -10.24 -5.07
CA ASP A 114 -11.10 -11.02 -6.27
C ASP A 114 -12.38 -11.85 -6.08
N GLU A 115 -12.51 -12.49 -4.92
CA GLU A 115 -13.73 -13.24 -4.60
C GLU A 115 -14.96 -12.33 -4.52
N LEU A 116 -14.82 -11.12 -3.96
CA LEU A 116 -15.91 -10.14 -3.90
C LEU A 116 -16.32 -9.64 -5.29
N ASP A 117 -15.35 -9.35 -6.16
CA ASP A 117 -15.62 -8.95 -7.55
C ASP A 117 -16.29 -10.11 -8.33
N ALA A 118 -15.90 -11.36 -8.09
CA ALA A 118 -16.45 -12.53 -8.77
C ALA A 118 -17.85 -12.96 -8.30
N LYS A 119 -18.09 -12.95 -6.97
CA LYS A 119 -19.36 -13.38 -6.35
C LYS A 119 -20.39 -12.25 -6.28
N GLY A 120 -19.97 -11.01 -6.50
CA GLY A 120 -20.75 -9.81 -6.23
C GLY A 120 -20.87 -9.54 -4.71
N ALA A 121 -21.36 -8.36 -4.34
CA ALA A 121 -21.52 -7.98 -2.94
C ALA A 121 -22.47 -8.95 -2.22
N VAL A 122 -21.89 -9.88 -1.46
CA VAL A 122 -22.65 -10.76 -0.59
C VAL A 122 -23.15 -9.89 0.56
N ASN A 123 -24.42 -9.50 0.50
CA ASN A 123 -25.12 -8.94 1.65
C ASN A 123 -25.33 -10.06 2.67
N GLU A 124 -24.25 -10.52 3.30
CA GLU A 124 -24.36 -11.35 4.48
C GLU A 124 -25.06 -10.49 5.54
N LYS A 125 -26.32 -10.83 5.81
CA LYS A 125 -27.05 -10.33 6.96
C LYS A 125 -26.22 -10.73 8.17
N HIS A 126 -25.41 -9.81 8.68
CA HIS A 126 -24.71 -10.01 9.93
C HIS A 126 -25.78 -10.39 10.96
N GLY A 127 -25.76 -11.64 11.43
CA GLY A 127 -26.63 -12.05 12.52
C GLY A 127 -26.47 -11.05 13.66
N GLU A 128 -27.57 -10.76 14.37
CA GLU A 128 -27.56 -9.84 15.51
C GLU A 128 -26.32 -10.09 16.37
N LYS A 129 -25.51 -9.03 16.56
CA LYS A 129 -24.28 -9.12 17.36
C LYS A 129 -24.63 -9.61 18.76
N ARG A 130 -24.46 -10.92 19.01
CA ARG A 130 -24.64 -11.48 20.35
C ARG A 130 -23.48 -10.99 21.22
N ARG A 131 -23.81 -10.44 22.38
CA ARG A 131 -22.78 -10.07 23.38
C ARG A 131 -22.04 -11.34 23.79
N LEU A 132 -20.70 -11.27 23.78
CA LEU A 132 -19.85 -12.33 24.30
C LEU A 132 -20.22 -12.58 25.76
N LYS A 133 -20.50 -13.83 26.14
CA LYS A 133 -20.80 -14.16 27.53
C LYS A 133 -19.51 -14.12 28.34
N VAL A 134 -19.60 -13.70 29.60
CA VAL A 134 -18.46 -13.66 30.53
C VAL A 134 -17.80 -15.04 30.64
N SER A 135 -18.60 -16.11 30.65
CA SER A 135 -18.13 -17.50 30.69
C SER A 135 -17.26 -17.90 29.50
N ASP A 136 -17.47 -17.29 28.33
CA ASP A 136 -16.69 -17.60 27.13
C ASP A 136 -15.35 -16.82 27.16
N LEU A 137 -15.35 -15.63 27.76
CA LEU A 137 -14.15 -14.85 28.04
C LEU A 137 -13.25 -15.54 29.07
N GLU A 138 -13.82 -16.06 30.15
CA GLU A 138 -13.08 -16.81 31.18
C GLU A 138 -12.34 -18.01 30.57
N LYS A 139 -12.99 -18.78 29.70
CA LYS A 139 -12.37 -19.92 28.99
C LYS A 139 -11.19 -19.51 28.11
N ILE A 140 -11.29 -18.37 27.42
CA ILE A 140 -10.21 -17.87 26.57
C ILE A 140 -9.01 -17.47 27.43
N ILE A 141 -9.26 -16.82 28.57
CA ILE A 141 -8.23 -16.41 29.52
C ILE A 141 -7.52 -17.64 30.10
N GLU A 142 -8.28 -18.65 30.55
CA GLU A 142 -7.69 -19.90 31.08
C GLU A 142 -6.87 -20.65 30.02
N ALA A 143 -7.33 -20.69 28.77
CA ALA A 143 -6.62 -21.36 27.68
C ALA A 143 -5.27 -20.70 27.36
N GLU A 144 -5.19 -19.35 27.39
CA GLU A 144 -3.92 -18.62 27.19
C GLU A 144 -3.00 -18.69 28.40
N LEU A 145 -3.54 -18.75 29.63
CA LEU A 145 -2.74 -18.94 30.85
C LEU A 145 -2.16 -20.36 30.98
N SER A 146 -2.77 -21.34 30.29
CA SER A 146 -2.35 -22.75 30.29
C SER A 146 -1.34 -23.09 29.18
N ARG A 147 -0.95 -22.09 28.37
CA ARG A 147 -0.06 -22.22 27.22
C ARG A 147 1.36 -21.80 27.56
#